data_AF-W9V275-F1
#
_entry.id   AF-W9V275-F1
#
_cell.length_a   1.000
_cell.length_b   1.000
_cell.length_c   1.000
_cell.angle_alpha   90.00
_cell.angle_beta   90.00
_cell.angle_gamma   90.00
#
_symmetry.space_group_name_H-M   'P 1'
#
loop_
_entity.id
_entity.type
_entity.pdbx_description
1 polymer ?
#
loop_
_entity_poly.entity_id
_entity_poly.type
_entity_poly.pdbx_seq_one_letter_code
_entity_poly.pdbx_strand_id
1 'polypeptide(L)'
;MTPKQRRAFQSLGTVPERAAFLLDLGVTARTNIVGLELMAQAAVGEVLLPIIASDEQEAISKGVEWLKERLQETKRGSVDDG
;
A
#
# COMPACT_ATOMS: atom_id res chain seq x y z
N MET A 1 2.26 -10.27 -8.35
CA MET A 1 2.83 -11.08 -7.24
C MET A 1 2.90 -12.53 -7.69
N THR A 2 3.89 -13.29 -7.23
CA THR A 2 3.92 -14.75 -7.43
C THR A 2 2.91 -15.45 -6.52
N PRO A 3 2.49 -16.70 -6.83
CA PRO A 3 1.63 -17.48 -5.94
C PRO A 3 2.20 -17.66 -4.53
N LYS A 4 3.53 -17.72 -4.38
CA LYS A 4 4.22 -17.78 -3.08
C LYS A 4 4.07 -16.47 -2.30
N GLN A 5 4.26 -15.32 -2.96
CA GLN A 5 4.08 -14.00 -2.35
C GLN A 5 2.63 -13.73 -1.94
N ARG A 6 1.64 -14.16 -2.75
CA ARG A 6 0.22 -14.03 -2.39
C ARG A 6 -0.14 -14.82 -1.13
N ARG A 7 0.36 -16.05 -1.00
CA ARG A 7 0.17 -16.86 0.21
C ARG A 7 0.83 -16.25 1.43
N ALA A 8 2.06 -15.74 1.29
CA ALA A 8 2.74 -15.01 2.35
C ALA A 8 1.91 -13.80 2.81
N PHE A 9 1.46 -12.95 1.88
CA PHE A 9 0.61 -11.80 2.19
C PHE A 9 -0.70 -12.17 2.89
N GLN A 10 -1.37 -13.24 2.44
CA GLN A 10 -2.61 -13.73 3.05
C GLN A 10 -2.40 -14.26 4.48
N SER A 11 -1.22 -14.82 4.77
CA SER A 11 -0.87 -15.30 6.10
C SER A 11 -0.50 -14.21 7.11
N LEU A 12 -0.29 -12.97 6.65
CA LEU A 12 0.00 -11.84 7.55
C LEU A 12 -1.28 -11.42 8.27
N GLY A 13 -1.23 -11.42 9.60
CA GLY A 13 -2.39 -11.19 10.46
C GLY A 13 -2.67 -9.71 10.69
N THR A 14 -1.65 -8.85 10.58
CA THR A 14 -1.76 -7.45 10.96
C THR A 14 -1.54 -6.49 9.79
N VAL A 15 -2.14 -5.30 9.88
CA VAL A 15 -1.96 -4.19 8.92
C VAL A 15 -0.47 -3.79 8.77
N PRO A 16 0.32 -3.67 9.85
CA PRO A 16 1.74 -3.33 9.78
C PRO A 16 2.59 -4.39 9.08
N GLU A 17 2.36 -5.68 9.36
CA GLU A 17 3.05 -6.77 8.66
C GLU A 17 2.79 -6.73 7.15
N ARG A 18 1.52 -6.51 6.78
CA ARG A 18 1.11 -6.36 5.38
C ARG A 18 1.77 -5.16 4.73
N ALA A 19 1.83 -4.03 5.43
CA ALA A 19 2.48 -2.82 4.93
C ALA A 19 4.00 -3.04 4.70
N ALA A 20 4.68 -3.71 5.64
CA ALA A 20 6.10 -4.06 5.52
C ALA A 20 6.34 -4.93 4.28
N PHE A 21 5.53 -5.97 4.12
CA PHE A 21 5.63 -6.89 2.99
C PHE A 21 5.38 -6.19 1.65
N LEU A 22 4.40 -5.29 1.59
CA LEU A 22 4.11 -4.53 0.37
C LEU A 22 5.23 -3.53 0.02
N LEU A 23 5.86 -2.90 1.02
CA LEU A 23 7.02 -2.03 0.80
C LEU A 23 8.23 -2.79 0.25
N ASP A 24 8.50 -3.99 0.78
CA ASP A 24 9.60 -4.85 0.31
C ASP A 24 9.43 -5.28 -1.15
N LEU A 25 8.19 -5.52 -1.58
CA LEU A 25 7.88 -5.83 -2.98
C LEU A 25 8.01 -4.64 -3.93
N GLY A 26 8.02 -3.41 -3.42
CA GLY A 26 8.11 -2.20 -4.21
C GLY A 26 6.76 -1.67 -4.70
N VAL A 27 6.56 -0.36 -4.51
CA VAL A 27 5.39 0.37 -5.01
C VAL A 27 5.63 0.80 -6.45
N THR A 28 4.63 0.58 -7.28
CA THR A 28 4.53 0.98 -8.69
C THR A 28 3.27 1.81 -8.90
N ALA A 29 3.04 2.29 -10.12
CA ALA A 29 1.77 2.91 -10.50
C ALA A 29 1.13 2.13 -11.64
N ARG A 30 -0.20 2.27 -11.76
CA ARG A 30 -0.99 1.82 -12.90
C ARG A 30 -1.93 2.93 -13.30
N THR A 31 -2.21 3.04 -14.59
CA THR A 31 -3.27 3.93 -15.07
C THR A 31 -4.63 3.44 -14.56
N ASN A 32 -5.42 4.36 -14.04
CA ASN A 32 -6.79 4.15 -13.63
C ASN A 32 -7.68 5.27 -14.18
N ILE A 33 -8.96 4.97 -14.39
CA ILE A 33 -9.94 5.98 -14.81
C ILE A 33 -10.78 6.32 -13.58
N VAL A 34 -10.75 7.59 -13.18
CA VAL A 34 -11.52 8.10 -12.04
C VAL A 34 -12.49 9.13 -12.58
N GLY A 35 -13.78 8.79 -12.58
CA GLY A 35 -14.78 9.56 -13.31
C GLY A 35 -14.53 9.47 -14.82
N LEU A 36 -14.06 10.56 -15.42
CA LEU A 36 -13.74 10.66 -16.85
C LEU A 36 -12.25 10.98 -17.11
N GLU A 37 -11.42 11.01 -16.07
CA GLU A 37 -10.02 11.39 -16.16
C GLU A 37 -9.09 10.18 -16.03
N LEU A 38 -8.03 10.16 -16.84
CA LEU A 38 -6.93 9.21 -16.71
C LEU A 38 -6.00 9.67 -15.60
N MET A 39 -5.93 8.89 -14.54
CA MET A 39 -5.13 9.15 -13.35
C MET A 39 -4.14 8.00 -13.11
N ALA A 40 -3.13 8.22 -12.30
CA ALA A 40 -2.25 7.16 -11.83
C ALA A 40 -2.72 6.67 -10.45
N GLN A 41 -2.76 5.36 -10.25
CA GLN A 41 -3.04 4.73 -8.96
C GLN A 41 -1.85 3.90 -8.51
N ALA A 42 -1.47 4.07 -7.25
CA ALA A 42 -0.38 3.31 -6.65
C ALA A 42 -0.76 1.82 -6.52
N ALA A 43 0.18 0.94 -6.81
CA ALA A 43 -0.03 -0.49 -6.83
C ALA A 43 1.22 -1.27 -6.41
N VAL A 44 1.03 -2.42 -5.77
CA VAL A 44 2.09 -3.37 -5.43
C VAL A 44 1.74 -4.72 -6.04
N GLY A 45 2.39 -5.07 -7.13
CA GLY A 45 2.02 -6.25 -7.92
C GLY A 45 0.59 -6.16 -8.44
N GLU A 46 -0.33 -6.93 -7.86
CA GLU A 46 -1.77 -6.94 -8.23
C GLU A 46 -2.65 -6.17 -7.23
N VAL A 47 -2.08 -5.70 -6.12
CA VAL A 47 -2.81 -4.95 -5.09
C VAL A 47 -2.84 -3.49 -5.49
N LEU A 48 -4.04 -2.93 -5.65
CA LEU A 48 -4.23 -1.50 -5.83
C LEU A 48 -4.32 -0.83 -4.45
N LEU A 49 -3.50 0.18 -4.22
CA LEU A 49 -3.56 0.99 -3.00
C LEU A 49 -4.61 2.10 -3.18
N PRO A 50 -5.20 2.62 -2.10
CA PRO A 50 -6.21 3.69 -2.16
C PRO A 50 -5.57 5.08 -2.39
N ILE A 51 -4.53 5.15 -3.23
CA ILE A 51 -3.77 6.36 -3.52
C ILE A 51 -3.82 6.61 -5.02
N ILE A 52 -4.44 7.73 -5.40
CA ILE A 52 -4.60 8.19 -6.77
C ILE A 52 -3.92 9.56 -6.88
N ALA A 53 -3.25 9.80 -7.99
CA ALA A 53 -2.55 11.04 -8.29
C ALA A 53 -2.64 11.36 -9.80
N SER A 54 -2.27 12.60 -10.16
CA SER A 54 -2.25 13.04 -11.56
C SER A 54 -1.19 12.32 -12.40
N ASP A 55 -0.11 11.85 -11.79
CA ASP A 55 0.97 11.15 -12.47
C ASP A 55 1.53 9.98 -11.66
N GLU A 56 2.25 9.11 -12.35
CA GLU A 56 2.79 7.87 -11.81
C GLU A 56 3.77 8.09 -10.66
N GLN A 57 4.62 9.12 -10.75
CA GLN A 57 5.67 9.36 -9.77
C GLN A 57 5.06 9.85 -8.45
N GLU A 58 4.07 10.73 -8.53
CA GLU A 58 3.32 11.19 -7.37
C GLU A 58 2.53 10.05 -6.73
N ALA A 59 1.87 9.19 -7.52
CA ALA A 59 1.16 8.02 -7.02
C ALA A 59 2.10 7.07 -6.27
N ILE A 60 3.27 6.76 -6.84
CA ILE A 60 4.28 5.90 -6.20
C ILE A 60 4.76 6.52 -4.89
N SER A 61 5.13 7.80 -4.89
CA SER A 61 5.64 8.50 -3.71
C SER A 61 4.62 8.46 -2.57
N LYS A 62 3.38 8.88 -2.85
CA LYS A 62 2.28 8.87 -1.86
C LYS A 62 1.92 7.45 -1.42
N GLY A 63 2.00 6.47 -2.31
CA GLY A 63 1.77 5.06 -1.99
C GLY A 63 2.80 4.50 -1.00
N VAL A 64 4.07 4.87 -1.17
CA VAL A 64 5.15 4.52 -0.23
C VAL A 64 4.93 5.18 1.13
N GLU A 65 4.60 6.48 1.15
CA GLU A 65 4.33 7.20 2.39
C GLU A 65 3.14 6.60 3.15
N TRP A 66 2.05 6.31 2.44
CA TRP A 66 0.87 5.68 3.03
C TRP A 66 1.20 4.33 3.66
N LEU A 67 1.98 3.47 3.00
CA LEU A 67 2.41 2.20 3.59
C LEU A 67 3.31 2.40 4.82
N LYS A 68 4.19 3.41 4.81
CA LYS A 68 5.02 3.75 5.98
C LYS A 68 4.20 4.23 7.16
N GLU A 69 3.10 4.95 6.95
CA GLU A 69 2.17 5.32 8.02
C GLU A 69 1.53 4.07 8.65
N ARG A 70 1.13 3.10 7.83
CA ARG A 70 0.54 1.83 8.30
C ARG A 70 1.51 0.94 9.08
N LEU A 71 2.81 1.06 8.83
CA LEU A 71 3.83 0.44 9.70
C LEU A 71 3.81 1.00 11.13
N GLN A 72 3.44 2.28 11.29
CA GLN A 72 3.47 2.96 12.58
C GLN A 72 2.16 2.81 13.36
N GLU A 73 1.08 2.32 12.74
CA GLU A 73 -0.22 2.12 13.39
C GLU A 73 -0.16 1.12 14.57
N THR A 74 0.85 0.24 14.65
CA THR A 74 1.10 -0.59 15.85
C THR A 74 1.36 0.23 17.11
N LYS A 75 1.97 1.42 16.98
CA LYS A 75 2.46 2.19 18.13
C LYS A 75 1.39 3.08 18.78
N ARG A 76 0.23 3.26 18.14
CA ARG A 76 -0.83 4.18 18.60
C ARG A 76 -2.00 3.51 19.32
N GLY A 77 -2.04 2.17 19.34
CA GLY A 77 -3.11 1.40 20.00
C GLY A 77 -2.75 0.83 21.37
N SER A 78 -1.66 1.27 22.01
CA SER A 78 -1.20 0.74 23.31
C SER A 78 -1.04 1.80 24.40
N VAL A 79 -1.74 2.94 24.29
CA VAL A 79 -1.78 3.97 25.34
C VAL A 79 -3.22 4.40 25.57
N ASP A 80 -4.02 3.54 26.21
CA ASP A 80 -5.23 3.92 26.94
C ASP A 80 -5.70 2.69 27.73
N ASP A 81 -5.21 2.58 28.98
CA ASP A 81 -5.91 2.14 30.20
C ASP A 81 -4.86 1.95 31.30
N GLY A 82 -4.66 3.01 32.09
CA GLY A 82 -3.88 3.02 33.33
C GLY A 82 -4.72 3.62 34.45
#